data_AF-A0A2E4D6L0-F1
#
_entry.id   AF-A0A2E4D6L0-F1
#
_cell.length_a   1.000
_cell.length_b   1.000
_cell.length_c   1.000
_cell.angle_alpha   90.00
_cell.angle_beta   90.00
_cell.angle_gamma   90.00
#
_symmetry.space_group_name_H-M   'P 1'
#
loop_
_entity.id
_entity.type
_entity.pdbx_description
1 polymer ?
#
loop_
_entity_poly.entity_id
_entity_poly.type
_entity_poly.pdbx_seq_one_letter_code
_entity_poly.pdbx_strand_id
1 'polypeptide(L)'
;MKLSNHLIILFTILIGFFLDNLVNKYSSQFFMELNFGFLIFSYWVFALPDEIKSFSALVYGLIIDILFSDAIGFNMIFFIAASYVIHLYVYRFRIFSYFQLSVFFSGSSIFYIACKYLLFSPINYSYILLIVSFFINACLWLFVYFYMRYFRRRFLN
;
A
#
# COMPACT_ATOMS: atom_id res chain seq x y z
N MET A 1 -16.74 -0.11 -13.71
CA MET A 1 -17.13 0.96 -12.77
C MET A 1 -17.47 2.29 -13.44
N LYS A 2 -18.29 3.14 -12.81
CA LYS A 2 -18.39 4.57 -13.16
C LYS A 2 -17.03 5.25 -12.86
N LEU A 3 -16.62 6.21 -13.68
CA LEU A 3 -15.38 7.00 -13.49
C LEU A 3 -15.26 7.57 -12.06
N SER A 4 -16.40 7.94 -11.45
CA SER A 4 -16.50 8.40 -10.07
C SER A 4 -15.84 7.46 -9.06
N ASN A 5 -15.93 6.15 -9.26
CA ASN A 5 -15.43 5.17 -8.29
C ASN A 5 -13.90 5.06 -8.34
N HIS A 6 -13.31 5.16 -9.54
CA HIS A 6 -11.85 5.24 -9.71
C HIS A 6 -11.27 6.50 -9.06
N LEU A 7 -11.98 7.64 -9.17
CA LEU A 7 -11.56 8.88 -8.52
C LEU A 7 -11.59 8.77 -6.99
N ILE A 8 -12.61 8.13 -6.42
CA ILE A 8 -12.69 7.89 -4.97
C ILE A 8 -11.52 7.02 -4.50
N ILE A 9 -11.23 5.92 -5.22
CA ILE A 9 -10.12 5.02 -4.90
C ILE A 9 -8.79 5.80 -4.94
N LEU A 10 -8.55 6.54 -6.03
CA LEU A 10 -7.35 7.35 -6.19
C LEU A 10 -7.21 8.36 -5.05
N PHE A 11 -8.29 9.05 -4.69
CA PHE A 11 -8.28 10.03 -3.60
C PHE A 11 -7.92 9.39 -2.25
N THR A 12 -8.46 8.20 -1.95
CA THR A 12 -8.09 7.50 -0.70
C THR A 12 -6.62 7.07 -0.68
N ILE A 13 -6.05 6.68 -1.83
CA ILE A 13 -4.62 6.33 -1.93
C ILE A 13 -3.77 7.60 -1.72
N LEU A 14 -4.15 8.73 -2.34
CA LEU A 14 -3.45 10.01 -2.14
C LEU A 14 -3.44 10.45 -0.68
N ILE A 15 -4.58 10.32 0.01
CA ILE A 15 -4.64 10.59 1.46
C ILE A 15 -3.69 9.66 2.21
N GLY A 16 -3.62 8.39 1.83
CA GLY A 16 -2.67 7.42 2.39
C GLY A 16 -1.21 7.88 2.29
N PHE A 17 -0.76 8.25 1.09
CA PHE A 17 0.61 8.75 0.89
C PHE A 17 0.87 10.09 1.58
N PHE A 18 -0.13 10.96 1.62
CA PHE A 18 -0.01 12.21 2.37
C PHE A 18 0.18 11.95 3.87
N LEU A 19 -0.58 11.01 4.44
CA LEU A 19 -0.41 10.56 5.82
C LEU A 19 0.96 9.92 6.04
N ASP A 20 1.46 9.12 5.09
CA ASP A 20 2.80 8.53 5.18
C ASP A 20 3.87 9.59 5.30
N ASN A 21 3.84 10.62 4.45
CA ASN A 21 4.82 11.70 4.49
C ASN A 21 4.75 12.51 5.79
N LEU A 22 3.55 12.73 6.34
CA LEU A 22 3.39 13.38 7.63
C LEU A 22 3.94 12.53 8.76
N VAL A 23 3.55 11.25 8.84
CA VAL A 23 3.89 10.40 9.97
C VAL A 23 5.35 9.98 9.93
N ASN A 24 5.88 9.58 8.77
CA ASN A 24 7.27 9.14 8.64
C ASN A 24 8.28 10.25 8.95
N LYS A 25 7.90 11.52 8.77
CA LYS A 25 8.73 12.66 9.22
C LYS A 25 9.00 12.60 10.73
N TYR A 26 8.01 12.22 11.54
CA TYR A 26 8.15 12.08 12.99
C TYR A 26 8.66 10.69 13.40
N SER A 27 8.20 9.63 12.74
CA SER A 27 8.53 8.24 13.07
C SER A 27 9.95 7.82 12.71
N SER A 28 10.62 8.57 11.82
CA SER A 28 12.04 8.35 11.48
C SER A 28 12.97 8.38 12.71
N GLN A 29 12.63 9.17 13.74
CA GLN A 29 13.38 9.24 15.00
C GLN A 29 13.26 7.96 15.84
N PHE A 30 12.21 7.18 15.63
CA PHE A 30 11.92 5.94 16.37
C PHE A 30 12.29 4.67 15.59
N PHE A 31 12.99 4.79 14.46
CA PHE A 31 13.30 3.67 13.55
C PHE A 31 12.05 2.93 13.03
N MET A 32 10.98 3.67 12.75
CA MET A 32 9.70 3.11 12.28
C MET A 32 9.28 3.79 10.98
N GLU A 33 8.95 3.00 9.96
CA GLU A 33 8.29 3.49 8.75
C GLU A 33 6.91 2.85 8.57
N LEU A 34 5.93 3.71 8.33
CA LEU A 34 4.55 3.33 8.06
C LEU A 34 4.27 3.55 6.58
N ASN A 35 3.46 2.67 5.99
CA ASN A 35 3.14 2.71 4.57
C ASN A 35 1.64 2.54 4.32
N PHE A 36 0.85 3.48 4.82
CA PHE A 36 -0.59 3.59 4.60
C PHE A 36 -0.95 3.59 3.12
N GLY A 37 -0.25 4.36 2.29
CA GLY A 37 -0.50 4.48 0.87
C GLY A 37 -0.49 3.13 0.16
N PHE A 38 0.58 2.37 0.35
CA PHE A 38 0.71 1.03 -0.23
C PHE A 38 -0.30 0.02 0.34
N LEU A 39 -0.58 0.07 1.65
CA LEU A 39 -1.55 -0.82 2.29
C LEU A 39 -2.98 -0.51 1.81
N ILE A 40 -3.36 0.76 1.69
CA ILE A 40 -4.67 1.18 1.17
C ILE A 40 -4.81 0.73 -0.29
N PHE A 41 -3.79 0.94 -1.12
CA PHE A 41 -3.77 0.43 -2.48
C PHE A 41 -3.96 -1.09 -2.54
N SER A 42 -3.19 -1.83 -1.75
CA SER A 42 -3.27 -3.30 -1.67
C SER A 42 -4.66 -3.78 -1.23
N TYR A 43 -5.29 -3.07 -0.28
CA TYR A 43 -6.66 -3.33 0.13
C TYR A 43 -7.63 -3.17 -1.04
N TRP A 44 -7.54 -2.08 -1.80
CA TRP A 44 -8.45 -1.82 -2.91
C TRP A 44 -8.35 -2.88 -4.00
N VAL A 45 -7.13 -3.29 -4.38
CA VAL A 45 -6.94 -4.37 -5.36
C VAL A 45 -7.54 -5.68 -4.85
N PHE A 46 -7.31 -6.01 -3.58
CA PHE A 46 -7.87 -7.22 -2.96
C PHE A 46 -9.41 -7.19 -2.90
N ALA A 47 -9.97 -6.02 -2.58
CA ALA A 47 -11.39 -5.80 -2.36
C ALA A 47 -12.20 -5.77 -3.66
N LEU A 48 -11.63 -5.25 -4.74
CA LEU A 48 -12.27 -5.01 -6.03
C LEU A 48 -11.35 -5.48 -7.19
N PRO A 49 -11.07 -6.78 -7.30
CA PRO A 49 -10.14 -7.28 -8.31
C PRO A 49 -10.62 -6.94 -9.73
N ASP A 50 -11.88 -7.18 -10.05
CA ASP A 50 -12.38 -7.00 -11.43
C ASP A 50 -12.28 -5.56 -11.96
N GLU A 51 -12.31 -4.58 -11.05
CA GLU A 51 -12.29 -3.15 -11.37
C GLU A 51 -10.87 -2.59 -11.42
N ILE A 52 -9.98 -3.07 -10.55
CA ILE A 52 -8.59 -2.60 -10.47
C ILE A 52 -7.67 -3.63 -11.12
N LYS A 53 -7.59 -3.57 -12.45
CA LYS A 53 -6.64 -4.39 -13.23
C LYS A 53 -5.23 -3.80 -13.17
N SER A 54 -4.23 -4.59 -13.55
CA SER A 54 -2.81 -4.17 -13.55
C SER A 54 -2.54 -2.87 -14.30
N PHE A 55 -3.28 -2.57 -15.38
CA PHE A 55 -3.15 -1.29 -16.09
C PHE A 55 -3.60 -0.09 -15.24
N SER A 56 -4.70 -0.22 -14.48
CA SER A 56 -5.14 0.85 -13.59
C SER A 56 -4.16 1.10 -12.44
N ALA A 57 -3.50 0.04 -11.94
CA ALA A 57 -2.44 0.14 -10.95
C ALA A 57 -1.22 0.93 -11.47
N LEU A 58 -0.86 0.74 -12.75
CA LEU A 58 0.17 1.52 -13.43
C LEU A 58 -0.16 3.01 -13.40
N VAL A 59 -1.38 3.39 -13.77
CA VAL A 59 -1.83 4.79 -13.79
C VAL A 59 -1.82 5.39 -12.39
N TYR A 60 -2.29 4.67 -11.38
CA TYR A 60 -2.24 5.15 -10.00
C TYR A 60 -0.80 5.37 -9.51
N GLY A 61 0.10 4.43 -9.79
CA GLY A 61 1.52 4.57 -9.44
C GLY A 61 2.19 5.78 -10.12
N LEU A 62 1.91 6.01 -11.40
CA LEU A 62 2.41 7.19 -12.12
C LEU A 62 1.93 8.51 -11.48
N ILE A 63 0.64 8.59 -11.13
CA ILE A 63 0.08 9.81 -10.53
C ILE A 63 0.71 10.07 -9.17
N ILE A 64 0.97 9.03 -8.37
CA ILE A 64 1.62 9.14 -7.06
C ILE A 64 3.07 9.59 -7.22
N ASP A 65 3.83 8.97 -8.12
CA ASP A 65 5.23 9.35 -8.40
C ASP A 65 5.33 10.86 -8.74
N ILE A 66 4.43 11.36 -9.60
CA ILE A 66 4.40 12.77 -10.01
C ILE A 66 4.04 13.69 -8.82
N LEU A 67 3.06 13.32 -8.00
CA LEU A 67 2.56 14.19 -6.93
C LEU A 67 3.50 14.27 -5.73
N PHE A 68 4.17 13.17 -5.40
CA PHE A 68 5.03 13.10 -4.21
C PHE A 68 6.51 13.34 -4.53
N SER A 69 6.84 13.69 -5.78
CA SER A 69 8.21 13.96 -6.25
C SER A 69 9.16 12.77 -6.03
N ASP A 70 8.61 11.55 -6.00
CA ASP A 70 9.38 10.32 -5.99
C ASP A 70 9.96 10.06 -7.39
N ALA A 71 10.98 9.20 -7.49
CA ALA A 71 11.52 8.85 -8.80
C ALA A 71 10.45 8.14 -9.64
N ILE A 72 10.16 8.74 -10.80
CA ILE A 72 9.16 8.24 -11.75
C ILE A 72 9.45 6.77 -12.06
N GLY A 73 8.46 5.92 -11.79
CA GLY A 73 8.53 4.48 -12.06
C GLY A 73 8.68 3.62 -10.82
N PHE A 74 9.10 4.19 -9.68
CA PHE A 74 9.23 3.40 -8.45
C PHE A 74 7.86 2.91 -7.97
N ASN A 75 6.92 3.80 -7.66
CA ASN A 75 5.59 3.36 -7.24
C ASN A 75 4.86 2.61 -8.36
N MET A 76 5.07 3.03 -9.62
CA MET A 76 4.50 2.35 -10.78
C MET A 76 4.83 0.85 -10.83
N ILE A 77 6.11 0.48 -10.75
CA ILE A 77 6.53 -0.93 -10.85
C ILE A 77 6.00 -1.74 -9.66
N PHE A 78 6.11 -1.20 -8.45
CA PHE A 78 5.63 -1.88 -7.24
C PHE A 78 4.12 -2.08 -7.25
N PHE A 79 3.35 -1.11 -7.73
CA PHE A 79 1.89 -1.19 -7.76
C PHE A 79 1.42 -2.21 -8.80
N ILE A 80 2.05 -2.25 -9.98
CA ILE A 80 1.77 -3.26 -10.99
C ILE A 80 2.10 -4.66 -10.46
N ALA A 81 3.28 -4.83 -9.87
CA ALA A 81 3.74 -6.11 -9.35
C ALA A 81 2.83 -6.61 -8.22
N ALA A 82 2.54 -5.75 -7.24
CA ALA A 82 1.64 -6.08 -6.14
C ALA A 82 0.23 -6.40 -6.65
N SER A 83 -0.29 -5.60 -7.59
CA SER A 83 -1.59 -5.86 -8.21
C SER A 83 -1.63 -7.23 -8.88
N TYR A 84 -0.62 -7.56 -9.66
CA TYR A 84 -0.53 -8.85 -10.35
C TYR A 84 -0.49 -10.04 -9.37
N VAL A 85 0.33 -9.95 -8.33
CA VAL A 85 0.41 -11.01 -7.29
C VAL A 85 -0.92 -11.16 -6.56
N ILE A 86 -1.57 -10.06 -6.19
CA ILE A 86 -2.88 -10.10 -5.54
C ILE A 86 -3.87 -10.83 -6.44
N HIS A 87 -3.96 -10.43 -7.71
CA HIS A 87 -4.85 -11.01 -8.73
C HIS A 87 -4.69 -12.51 -8.90
N LEU A 88 -3.45 -13.01 -8.98
CA LEU A 88 -3.17 -14.44 -9.10
C LEU A 88 -3.72 -15.26 -7.93
N TYR A 89 -3.76 -14.67 -6.73
CA TYR A 89 -4.11 -15.37 -5.50
C TYR A 89 -5.38 -14.84 -4.82
N VAL A 90 -6.20 -14.01 -5.50
CA VAL A 90 -7.44 -13.40 -4.95
C VAL A 90 -8.31 -14.43 -4.24
N TYR A 91 -8.57 -15.57 -4.88
CA TYR A 91 -9.45 -16.60 -4.33
C TYR A 91 -8.87 -17.24 -3.06
N ARG A 92 -7.55 -17.40 -2.98
CA ARG A 92 -6.87 -17.93 -1.78
C ARG A 92 -6.89 -16.91 -0.64
N PHE A 93 -6.62 -15.64 -0.95
CA PHE A 93 -6.65 -14.56 0.04
C PHE A 93 -8.02 -14.38 0.70
N ARG A 94 -9.11 -14.69 0.00
CA ARG A 94 -10.47 -14.66 0.59
C ARG A 94 -10.72 -15.74 1.64
N ILE A 95 -9.96 -16.84 1.62
CA ILE A 95 -10.08 -17.96 2.57
C ILE A 95 -9.14 -17.77 3.77
N PHE A 96 -8.04 -17.05 3.58
CA PHE A 96 -7.05 -16.81 4.63
C PHE A 96 -7.61 -16.03 5.81
N SER A 97 -7.04 -16.31 6.98
CA SER A 97 -7.38 -15.58 8.20
C SER A 97 -6.87 -14.13 8.11
N TYR A 98 -7.50 -13.22 8.85
CA TYR A 98 -7.07 -11.83 8.92
C TYR A 98 -5.61 -11.68 9.37
N PHE A 99 -5.14 -12.61 10.21
CA PHE A 99 -3.74 -12.64 10.66
C PHE A 99 -2.78 -13.06 9.53
N GLN A 100 -3.10 -14.12 8.78
CA GLN A 100 -2.30 -14.54 7.62
C GLN A 100 -2.24 -13.44 6.55
N LEU A 101 -3.36 -12.76 6.33
CA LEU A 101 -3.45 -11.65 5.39
C LEU A 101 -2.58 -10.47 5.85
N SER A 102 -2.61 -10.15 7.15
CA SER A 102 -1.75 -9.13 7.76
C SER A 102 -0.27 -9.42 7.54
N VAL A 103 0.18 -10.65 7.82
CA VAL A 103 1.58 -11.06 7.62
C VAL A 103 2.01 -10.93 6.16
N PHE A 104 1.13 -11.28 5.21
CA PHE A 104 1.44 -11.17 3.79
C PHE A 104 1.58 -9.71 3.34
N PHE A 105 0.61 -8.85 3.67
CA PHE A 105 0.64 -7.45 3.24
C PHE A 105 1.71 -6.63 3.98
N SER A 106 1.96 -6.92 5.26
CA SER A 106 3.08 -6.31 5.98
C SER A 106 4.42 -6.75 5.39
N GLY A 107 4.59 -8.03 5.05
CA GLY A 107 5.77 -8.53 4.35
C GLY A 107 6.00 -7.82 3.01
N SER A 108 4.94 -7.65 2.20
CA SER A 108 5.03 -6.89 0.95
C SER A 108 5.37 -5.41 1.19
N SER A 109 4.86 -4.80 2.26
CA SER A 109 5.17 -3.40 2.60
C SER A 109 6.64 -3.21 2.99
N ILE A 110 7.23 -4.18 3.70
CA ILE A 110 8.67 -4.15 4.02
C ILE A 110 9.48 -4.30 2.77
N PHE A 111 9.10 -5.20 1.87
CA PHE A 111 9.84 -5.38 0.62
C PHE A 111 9.88 -4.06 -0.16
N TYR A 112 8.76 -3.35 -0.22
CA TYR A 112 8.70 -1.99 -0.77
C TYR A 112 9.64 -1.01 -0.02
N ILE A 113 9.58 -0.96 1.32
CA ILE A 113 10.43 -0.08 2.15
C ILE A 113 11.93 -0.40 1.95
N ALA A 114 12.29 -1.68 1.95
CA ALA A 114 13.65 -2.15 1.75
C ALA A 114 14.20 -1.67 0.40
N CYS A 115 13.42 -1.83 -0.67
CA CYS A 115 13.81 -1.33 -1.99
C CYS A 115 13.90 0.20 -2.03
N LYS A 116 12.99 0.91 -1.35
CA LYS A 116 13.02 2.38 -1.24
C LYS A 116 14.33 2.85 -0.62
N TYR A 117 14.71 2.31 0.54
CA TYR A 117 15.96 2.66 1.20
C TYR A 117 17.19 2.24 0.39
N LEU A 118 17.17 1.05 -0.20
CA LEU A 118 18.33 0.54 -0.96
C LEU A 118 18.63 1.39 -2.20
N LEU A 119 17.58 1.92 -2.86
CA LEU A 119 17.74 2.76 -4.06
C LEU A 119 18.01 4.23 -3.74
N PHE A 120 17.29 4.81 -2.76
CA PHE A 120 17.31 6.27 -2.54
C PHE A 120 18.15 6.70 -1.34
N SER A 121 18.39 5.84 -0.35
CA SER A 121 19.07 6.22 0.88
C SER A 121 19.80 5.02 1.52
N PRO A 122 20.79 4.43 0.82
CA PRO A 122 21.46 3.21 1.28
C PRO A 122 22.21 3.40 2.61
N ILE A 123 22.69 4.61 2.89
CA ILE A 123 23.36 4.95 4.15
C ILE A 123 22.44 4.79 5.38
N ASN A 124 21.13 5.01 5.21
CA ASN A 124 20.14 4.96 6.29
C ASN A 124 19.47 3.58 6.40
N TYR A 125 19.93 2.59 5.63
CA TYR A 125 19.35 1.26 5.63
C TYR A 125 19.66 0.54 6.95
N SER A 126 18.63 0.30 7.76
CA SER A 126 18.75 -0.40 9.03
C SER A 126 17.85 -1.64 9.06
N TYR A 127 18.43 -2.79 9.39
CA TYR A 127 17.68 -4.04 9.57
C TYR A 127 16.67 -3.96 10.72
N ILE A 128 17.02 -3.21 11.78
CA ILE A 128 16.12 -2.99 12.93
C ILE A 128 14.89 -2.20 12.47
N LEU A 129 15.08 -1.18 11.63
CA LEU A 129 13.98 -0.40 11.07
C LEU A 129 13.01 -1.29 10.30
N LEU A 130 13.51 -2.22 9.48
CA LEU A 130 12.66 -3.13 8.70
C LEU A 130 11.85 -4.09 9.59
N ILE A 131 12.50 -4.66 10.60
CA ILE A 131 11.85 -5.59 11.54
C ILE A 131 10.78 -4.88 12.36
N VAL A 132 11.09 -3.70 12.90
CA VAL A 132 10.11 -2.93 13.69
C VAL A 132 8.95 -2.49 12.78
N SER A 133 9.25 -2.02 11.58
CA SER A 133 8.25 -1.64 10.58
C SER A 133 7.36 -2.82 10.18
N PHE A 134 7.85 -4.07 10.20
CA PHE A 134 7.01 -5.25 9.96
C PHE A 134 5.85 -5.34 10.92
N PHE A 135 6.14 -5.33 12.22
CA PHE A 135 5.14 -5.54 13.26
C PHE A 135 4.15 -4.39 13.28
N ILE A 136 4.63 -3.17 13.06
CA ILE A 136 3.75 -2.00 13.02
C ILE A 136 2.87 -2.04 11.77
N ASN A 137 3.42 -2.30 10.58
CA ASN A 137 2.61 -2.40 9.37
C ASN A 137 1.63 -3.58 9.41
N ALA A 138 1.97 -4.68 10.11
CA ALA A 138 1.04 -5.78 10.36
C ALA A 138 -0.16 -5.33 11.22
N CYS A 139 0.10 -4.57 12.27
CA CYS A 139 -0.95 -3.98 13.10
C CYS A 139 -1.78 -2.96 12.29
N LEU A 140 -1.12 -2.08 11.55
CA LEU A 140 -1.75 -1.10 10.67
C LEU A 140 -2.66 -1.74 9.63
N TRP A 141 -2.26 -2.86 9.03
CA TRP A 141 -3.09 -3.56 8.06
C TRP A 141 -4.46 -3.93 8.64
N LEU A 142 -4.51 -4.38 9.89
CA LEU A 142 -5.78 -4.71 10.54
C LEU A 142 -6.69 -3.47 10.61
N PHE A 143 -6.14 -2.33 11.02
CA PHE A 143 -6.88 -1.06 11.07
C PHE A 143 -7.34 -0.60 9.69
N VAL A 144 -6.43 -0.60 8.69
CA VAL A 144 -6.74 -0.23 7.30
C VAL A 144 -7.84 -1.12 6.75
N TYR A 145 -7.78 -2.43 6.99
CA TYR A 145 -8.76 -3.39 6.51
C TYR A 145 -10.17 -3.08 7.04
N PHE A 146 -10.32 -2.84 8.35
CA PHE A 146 -11.63 -2.52 8.93
C PHE A 146 -12.15 -1.16 8.46
N TYR A 147 -11.30 -0.15 8.45
CA TYR A 147 -11.68 1.21 8.05
C TYR A 147 -12.09 1.28 6.58
N MET A 148 -11.27 0.74 5.68
CA MET A 148 -11.56 0.75 4.25
C MET A 148 -12.74 -0.15 3.90
N ARG A 149 -12.97 -1.24 4.66
CA ARG A 149 -14.20 -2.05 4.51
C ARG A 149 -15.46 -1.27 4.86
N TYR A 150 -15.42 -0.47 5.92
CA TYR A 150 -16.52 0.42 6.26
C TYR A 150 -16.74 1.47 5.16
N PHE A 151 -15.65 2.11 4.70
CA PHE A 151 -15.70 3.14 3.65
C PHE A 151 -16.27 2.60 2.33
N ARG A 152 -15.80 1.43 1.87
CA ARG A 152 -16.29 0.77 0.65
C ARG A 152 -17.79 0.51 0.71
N ARG A 153 -18.29 -0.02 1.84
CA ARG A 153 -19.73 -0.32 2.01
C ARG A 153 -20.62 0.92 2.01
N ARG A 154 -20.07 2.09 2.36
CA ARG A 154 -20.82 3.34 2.44
C ARG A 154 -20.85 4.10 1.11
N PHE A 155 -19.76 4.08 0.35
CA PHE A 155 -19.59 4.91 -0.84
C PHE A 155 -19.64 4.16 -2.18
N LEU A 156 -19.45 2.84 -2.17
CA LEU A 156 -19.34 2.01 -3.39
C LEU A 156 -20.35 0.85 -3.45
N ASN A 157 -21.32 0.83 -2.52
CA ASN A 157 -22.50 -0.05 -2.61
C ASN A 157 -23.59 0.59 -3.47
#